data_AF-A0A1V0PVZ0-F1
#
_entry.id   AF-A0A1V0PVZ0-F1
#
_cell.length_a   1.000
_cell.length_b   1.000
_cell.length_c   1.000
_cell.angle_alpha   90.00
_cell.angle_beta   90.00
_cell.angle_gamma   90.00
#
_symmetry.space_group_name_H-M   'P 1'
#
loop_
_entity.id
_entity.type
_entity.pdbx_description
1 polymer ?
#
loop_
_entity_poly.entity_id
_entity_poly.type
_entity_poly.pdbx_seq_one_letter_code
_entity_poly.pdbx_strand_id
1 'polypeptide(L)'
;MMRAGRIAALVLFGLSAAAPAPALEVPSPARMTVETREGPLRLSVPIGPFEGEGVPTLAVEGQVLHQVWTYPQDGLTSLQILTPLREALLSEGYLIIFECADADCGGFDFRFATPTLPEPQMHVDLGDFLYLTARRTAPDGPDFLCLMVSRSSNRAFIQITRVTGAEAPEIKAEPDAMPPQGGPAKGGAGRFPTG
;
A
#
# COMPACT_ATOMS: atom_id res chain seq x y z
N MET A 1 -48.43 -14.23 -49.99
CA MET A 1 -48.66 -12.99 -49.24
C MET A 1 -48.14 -13.19 -47.82
N MET A 2 -46.92 -12.73 -47.53
CA MET A 2 -46.24 -12.88 -46.23
C MET A 2 -46.82 -11.90 -45.21
N ARG A 3 -47.25 -12.40 -44.04
CA ARG A 3 -47.55 -11.59 -42.86
C ARG A 3 -46.24 -11.29 -42.13
N ALA A 4 -45.77 -10.04 -42.22
CA ALA A 4 -44.59 -9.57 -41.51
C ALA A 4 -44.91 -9.40 -40.01
N GLY A 5 -44.41 -10.31 -39.17
CA GLY A 5 -44.43 -10.17 -37.72
C GLY A 5 -43.36 -9.17 -37.28
N ARG A 6 -43.79 -8.05 -36.70
CA ARG A 6 -42.89 -7.08 -36.06
C ARG A 6 -42.54 -7.59 -34.65
N ILE A 7 -41.38 -8.21 -34.50
CA ILE A 7 -40.79 -8.50 -33.19
C ILE A 7 -40.12 -7.21 -32.73
N ALA A 8 -40.74 -6.51 -31.78
CA ALA A 8 -40.13 -5.38 -31.09
C ALA A 8 -39.06 -5.92 -30.12
N ALA A 9 -37.79 -5.74 -30.48
CA ALA A 9 -36.67 -6.06 -29.59
C ALA A 9 -36.58 -4.99 -28.49
N LEU A 10 -37.00 -5.35 -27.27
CA LEU A 10 -36.69 -4.57 -26.07
C LEU A 10 -35.19 -4.72 -25.77
N VAL A 11 -34.42 -3.68 -26.05
CA VAL A 11 -33.02 -3.57 -25.63
C VAL A 11 -33.01 -3.21 -24.14
N LEU A 12 -32.86 -4.21 -23.28
CA LEU A 12 -32.60 -4.02 -21.85
C LEU A 12 -31.15 -3.51 -21.71
N PHE A 13 -30.98 -2.19 -21.62
CA PHE A 13 -29.71 -1.60 -21.19
C PHE A 13 -29.52 -1.96 -19.72
N GLY A 14 -28.72 -2.99 -19.45
CA GLY A 14 -28.30 -3.36 -18.10
C GLY A 14 -27.40 -2.26 -17.53
N LEU A 15 -27.96 -1.44 -16.63
CA LEU A 15 -27.19 -0.55 -15.78
C LEU A 15 -26.34 -1.45 -14.85
N SER A 16 -25.09 -1.67 -15.21
CA SER A 16 -24.14 -2.33 -14.30
C SER A 16 -23.79 -1.32 -13.21
N ALA A 17 -24.50 -1.39 -12.09
CA ALA A 17 -24.09 -0.71 -10.88
C ALA A 17 -22.80 -1.39 -10.40
N ALA A 18 -21.67 -0.67 -10.44
CA ALA A 18 -20.43 -1.12 -9.82
C ALA A 18 -20.72 -1.33 -8.33
N ALA A 19 -20.65 -2.59 -7.88
CA ALA A 19 -20.77 -2.90 -6.46
C ALA A 19 -19.55 -2.31 -5.74
N PRO A 20 -19.72 -1.65 -4.58
CA PRO A 20 -18.59 -1.16 -3.82
C PRO A 20 -17.68 -2.34 -3.48
N ALA A 21 -16.38 -2.17 -3.73
CA ALA A 21 -15.41 -3.18 -3.35
C ALA A 21 -15.49 -3.43 -1.84
N PRO A 22 -15.37 -4.69 -1.38
CA PRO A 22 -15.54 -5.03 0.03
C PRO A 22 -14.56 -4.25 0.90
N ALA A 23 -15.01 -3.82 2.07
CA ALA A 23 -14.17 -3.15 3.06
C ALA A 23 -13.32 -4.18 3.79
N LEU A 24 -12.06 -3.83 4.10
CA LEU A 24 -11.21 -4.66 4.95
C LEU A 24 -11.82 -4.71 6.36
N GLU A 25 -12.16 -5.90 6.83
CA GLU A 25 -12.71 -6.09 8.16
C GLU A 25 -11.61 -6.02 9.22
N VAL A 26 -11.77 -5.15 10.21
CA VAL A 26 -10.86 -5.07 11.37
C VAL A 26 -11.44 -5.94 12.50
N PRO A 27 -10.70 -6.92 13.03
CA PRO A 27 -11.22 -7.83 14.05
C PRO A 27 -11.74 -7.11 15.31
N SER A 28 -12.77 -7.66 15.96
CA SER A 28 -13.19 -7.19 17.29
C SER A 28 -12.08 -7.41 18.32
N PRO A 29 -11.99 -6.59 19.41
CA PRO A 29 -12.91 -5.53 19.82
C PRO A 29 -12.56 -4.11 19.31
N ALA A 30 -11.90 -3.96 18.14
CA ALA A 30 -11.56 -2.65 17.61
C ALA A 30 -12.80 -1.77 17.37
N ARG A 31 -12.64 -0.46 17.52
CA ARG A 31 -13.66 0.54 17.21
C ARG A 31 -13.13 1.56 16.22
N MET A 32 -13.87 1.79 15.15
CA MET A 32 -13.59 2.86 14.19
C MET A 32 -13.84 4.22 14.86
N THR A 33 -12.86 5.11 14.79
CA THR A 33 -12.91 6.48 15.34
C THR A 33 -12.89 7.54 14.25
N VAL A 34 -12.40 7.21 13.05
CA VAL A 34 -12.38 8.07 11.88
C VAL A 34 -12.81 7.28 10.66
N GLU A 35 -13.68 7.87 9.84
CA GLU A 35 -13.92 7.47 8.45
C GLU A 35 -14.10 8.74 7.60
N THR A 36 -13.21 8.94 6.63
CA THR A 36 -13.29 10.05 5.67
C THR A 36 -13.11 9.51 4.26
N ARG A 37 -13.94 10.00 3.34
CA ARG A 37 -13.82 9.72 1.91
C ARG A 37 -13.63 11.03 1.17
N GLU A 38 -12.62 11.08 0.32
CA GLU A 38 -12.28 12.28 -0.44
C GLU A 38 -11.63 11.92 -1.77
N GLY A 39 -11.59 12.90 -2.67
CA GLY A 39 -10.87 12.79 -3.93
C GLY A 39 -11.73 12.96 -5.18
N PRO A 40 -11.10 12.80 -6.37
CA PRO A 40 -9.79 12.15 -6.57
C PRO A 40 -8.61 12.93 -5.97
N LEU A 41 -7.67 12.22 -5.33
CA LEU A 41 -6.41 12.76 -4.80
C LEU A 41 -5.24 11.92 -5.30
N ARG A 42 -4.07 12.55 -5.40
CA ARG A 42 -2.80 11.89 -5.63
C ARG A 42 -2.04 11.73 -4.31
N LEU A 43 -1.66 10.51 -3.96
CA LEU A 43 -0.88 10.17 -2.78
C LEU A 43 0.43 9.51 -3.18
N SER A 44 1.46 9.71 -2.37
CA SER A 44 2.68 8.92 -2.42
C SER A 44 2.60 7.83 -1.37
N VAL A 45 2.67 6.56 -1.79
CA VAL A 45 2.66 5.41 -0.88
C VAL A 45 4.06 4.79 -0.81
N PRO A 46 4.65 4.62 0.38
CA PRO A 46 5.92 3.92 0.53
C PRO A 46 5.89 2.50 -0.03
N ILE A 47 6.94 2.16 -0.78
CA ILE A 47 7.16 0.84 -1.37
C ILE A 47 8.57 0.29 -1.04
N GLY A 48 9.28 0.95 -0.13
CA GLY A 48 10.62 0.60 0.32
C GLY A 48 10.97 1.34 1.61
N PRO A 49 12.03 0.92 2.31
CA PRO A 49 12.52 1.61 3.51
C PRO A 49 13.24 2.91 3.13
N PHE A 50 13.57 3.74 4.13
CA PHE A 50 14.43 4.90 3.90
C PHE A 50 15.85 4.49 3.45
N GLU A 51 16.33 5.05 2.32
CA GLU A 51 17.65 4.74 1.74
C GLU A 51 18.60 5.95 1.74
N GLY A 52 18.68 6.67 2.87
CA GLY A 52 19.63 7.78 3.05
C GLY A 52 19.21 9.11 2.39
N GLU A 53 18.65 9.06 1.19
CA GLU A 53 18.17 10.26 0.46
C GLU A 53 16.65 10.46 0.55
N GLY A 54 15.91 9.40 0.86
CA GLY A 54 14.45 9.44 0.95
C GLY A 54 13.82 8.05 1.07
N VAL A 55 12.49 8.03 1.13
CA VAL A 55 11.70 6.81 1.09
C VAL A 55 11.24 6.57 -0.36
N PRO A 56 11.53 5.41 -0.96
CA PRO A 56 10.95 5.02 -2.24
C PRO A 56 9.43 5.01 -2.15
N THR A 57 8.77 5.80 -3.00
CA THR A 57 7.31 5.91 -3.01
C THR A 57 6.76 5.67 -4.40
N LEU A 58 5.53 5.16 -4.45
CA LEU A 58 4.72 5.07 -5.64
C LEU A 58 3.63 6.15 -5.59
N ALA A 59 3.54 6.97 -6.64
CA ALA A 59 2.42 7.88 -6.81
C ALA A 59 1.18 7.10 -7.25
N VAL A 60 0.12 7.17 -6.46
CA VAL A 60 -1.20 6.57 -6.74
C VAL A 60 -2.25 7.68 -6.76
N GLU A 61 -3.22 7.61 -7.66
CA GLU A 61 -4.28 8.62 -7.80
C GLU A 61 -5.64 7.94 -7.81
N GLY A 62 -6.62 8.48 -7.10
CA GLY A 62 -7.97 7.90 -7.09
C GLY A 62 -8.84 8.41 -5.95
N GLN A 63 -9.96 7.73 -5.73
CA GLN A 63 -10.83 7.96 -4.58
C GLN A 63 -10.15 7.41 -3.32
N VAL A 64 -9.97 8.25 -2.31
CA VAL A 64 -9.24 7.94 -1.08
C VAL A 64 -10.23 7.71 0.06
N LEU A 65 -10.03 6.60 0.77
CA LEU A 65 -10.68 6.28 2.03
C LEU A 65 -9.62 6.28 3.14
N HIS A 66 -9.83 7.11 4.16
CA HIS A 66 -9.08 7.07 5.41
C HIS A 66 -9.98 6.50 6.51
N GLN A 67 -9.54 5.43 7.15
CA GLN A 67 -10.18 4.88 8.34
C GLN A 67 -9.15 4.75 9.46
N VAL A 68 -9.54 5.12 10.68
CA VAL A 68 -8.74 4.84 11.87
C VAL A 68 -9.57 4.02 12.83
N TRP A 69 -8.97 2.95 13.34
CA TRP A 69 -9.53 2.05 14.33
C TRP A 69 -8.66 2.07 15.58
N THR A 70 -9.30 1.89 16.74
CA THR A 70 -8.60 1.77 18.01
C THR A 70 -8.99 0.50 18.74
N TYR A 71 -7.99 -0.22 19.26
CA TYR A 71 -8.21 -1.29 20.22
C TYR A 71 -8.00 -0.77 21.64
N PRO A 72 -8.84 -1.17 22.62
CA PRO A 72 -8.45 -1.05 24.02
C PRO A 72 -7.14 -1.83 24.25
N GLN A 73 -6.21 -1.29 25.03
CA GLN A 73 -5.00 -2.03 25.39
C GLN A 73 -5.37 -3.29 26.19
N ASP A 74 -5.20 -4.44 25.55
CA ASP A 74 -5.45 -5.79 26.07
C ASP A 74 -4.19 -6.66 26.02
N GLY A 75 -3.01 -6.03 25.88
CA GLY A 75 -1.72 -6.73 25.80
C GLY A 75 -1.37 -7.26 24.41
N LEU A 76 -2.19 -6.98 23.38
CA LEU A 76 -1.84 -7.29 22.00
C LEU A 76 -0.61 -6.48 21.54
N THR A 77 0.28 -7.16 20.83
CA THR A 77 1.42 -6.56 20.13
C THR A 77 0.99 -6.04 18.76
N SER A 78 1.74 -5.07 18.21
CA SER A 78 1.49 -4.55 16.85
C SER A 78 1.48 -5.68 15.81
N LEU A 79 2.35 -6.67 15.96
CA LEU A 79 2.42 -7.83 15.06
C LEU A 79 1.19 -8.72 15.15
N GLN A 80 0.69 -8.98 16.36
CA GLN A 80 -0.55 -9.75 16.55
C GLN A 80 -1.77 -9.03 15.96
N ILE A 81 -1.75 -7.69 15.92
CA ILE A 81 -2.79 -6.88 15.29
C ILE A 81 -2.67 -6.91 13.76
N LEU A 82 -1.47 -6.73 13.21
CA LEU A 82 -1.25 -6.69 11.76
C LEU A 82 -1.49 -8.05 11.10
N THR A 83 -1.09 -9.14 11.75
CA THR A 83 -1.14 -10.51 11.18
C THR A 83 -2.49 -10.87 10.56
N PRO A 84 -3.63 -10.80 11.28
CA PRO A 84 -4.93 -11.13 10.69
C PRO A 84 -5.37 -10.16 9.58
N LEU A 85 -4.96 -8.88 9.64
CA LEU A 85 -5.26 -7.90 8.58
C LEU A 85 -4.51 -8.23 7.29
N ARG A 86 -3.23 -8.59 7.41
CA ARG A 86 -2.39 -9.05 6.30
C ARG A 86 -2.96 -10.32 5.67
N GLU A 87 -3.38 -11.28 6.47
CA GLU A 87 -4.02 -12.51 5.99
C GLU A 87 -5.34 -12.23 5.26
N ALA A 88 -6.17 -11.32 5.77
CA ALA A 88 -7.39 -10.89 5.11
C ALA A 88 -7.09 -10.26 3.73
N LEU A 89 -6.12 -9.35 3.65
CA LEU A 89 -5.68 -8.76 2.38
C LEU A 89 -5.24 -9.81 1.36
N LEU A 90 -4.41 -10.76 1.77
CA LEU A 90 -3.97 -11.86 0.90
C LEU A 90 -5.15 -12.70 0.41
N SER A 91 -6.11 -13.03 1.30
CA SER A 91 -7.31 -13.78 0.94
C SER A 91 -8.23 -13.04 -0.05
N GLU A 92 -8.17 -11.71 -0.03
CA GLU A 92 -8.88 -10.82 -0.94
C GLU A 92 -8.14 -10.56 -2.26
N GLY A 93 -7.03 -11.27 -2.51
CA GLY A 93 -6.25 -11.17 -3.74
C GLY A 93 -5.32 -9.97 -3.82
N TYR A 94 -5.03 -9.30 -2.70
CA TYR A 94 -3.96 -8.32 -2.64
C TYR A 94 -2.58 -8.97 -2.69
N LEU A 95 -1.65 -8.31 -3.38
CA LEU A 95 -0.22 -8.54 -3.31
C LEU A 95 0.38 -7.52 -2.34
N ILE A 96 1.09 -8.01 -1.32
CA ILE A 96 1.90 -7.17 -0.45
C ILE A 96 3.14 -6.75 -1.22
N ILE A 97 3.31 -5.45 -1.42
CA ILE A 97 4.45 -4.90 -2.18
C ILE A 97 5.51 -4.27 -1.28
N PHE A 98 5.16 -3.97 -0.03
CA PHE A 98 6.11 -3.53 0.98
C PHE A 98 5.56 -3.79 2.39
N GLU A 99 6.42 -4.21 3.31
CA GLU A 99 6.12 -4.41 4.74
C GLU A 99 7.41 -4.16 5.54
N CYS A 100 7.32 -3.44 6.65
CA CYS A 100 8.46 -3.17 7.52
C CYS A 100 8.00 -2.87 8.96
N ALA A 101 8.94 -2.92 9.91
CA ALA A 101 8.76 -2.54 11.30
C ALA A 101 9.70 -1.38 11.66
N ASP A 102 9.23 -0.45 12.48
CA ASP A 102 10.04 0.53 13.21
C ASP A 102 11.30 1.10 12.49
N ALA A 103 12.50 0.71 12.94
CA ALA A 103 13.80 1.10 12.42
C ALA A 103 14.08 0.47 11.04
N ASP A 104 13.54 -0.72 10.74
CA ASP A 104 13.67 -1.36 9.43
C ASP A 104 12.93 -0.56 8.34
N CYS A 105 11.92 0.24 8.70
CA CYS A 105 11.30 1.19 7.79
C CYS A 105 12.18 2.42 7.51
N GLY A 106 13.10 2.76 8.41
CA GLY A 106 13.80 4.04 8.42
C GLY A 106 13.40 4.99 9.56
N GLY A 107 12.60 4.52 10.53
CA GLY A 107 12.29 5.28 11.75
C GLY A 107 11.60 6.63 11.51
N PHE A 108 12.22 7.71 11.99
CA PHE A 108 11.62 9.06 11.99
C PHE A 108 11.34 9.60 10.60
N ASP A 109 12.23 9.41 9.62
CA ASP A 109 12.04 9.95 8.28
C ASP A 109 10.91 9.23 7.54
N PHE A 110 10.72 7.93 7.84
CA PHE A 110 9.70 7.11 7.20
C PHE A 110 8.28 7.63 7.45
N ARG A 111 7.94 8.01 8.69
CA ARG A 111 6.56 8.42 9.01
C ARG A 111 6.07 9.62 8.19
N PHE A 112 6.96 10.51 7.76
CA PHE A 112 6.58 11.67 6.95
C PHE A 112 6.31 11.33 5.48
N ALA A 113 6.80 10.19 5.03
CA ALA A 113 6.54 9.68 3.68
C ALA A 113 5.25 8.86 3.59
N THR A 114 4.59 8.58 4.72
CA THR A 114 3.36 7.77 4.77
C THR A 114 2.11 8.65 4.69
N PRO A 115 1.01 8.18 4.09
CA PRO A 115 -0.27 8.89 4.09
C PRO A 115 -1.02 8.69 5.43
N THR A 116 -0.34 8.97 6.54
CA THR A 116 -0.84 8.79 7.91
C THR A 116 -1.49 10.08 8.41
N LEU A 117 -2.65 9.97 9.07
CA LEU A 117 -3.36 11.10 9.67
C LEU A 117 -2.57 11.65 10.86
N PRO A 118 -2.72 12.95 11.19
CA PRO A 118 -2.03 13.53 12.34
C PRO A 118 -2.67 13.12 13.68
N GLU A 119 -1.93 13.35 14.76
CA GLU A 119 -2.47 13.42 16.11
C GLU A 119 -3.64 14.44 16.17
N PRO A 120 -4.72 14.17 16.92
CA PRO A 120 -4.92 13.04 17.83
C PRO A 120 -5.62 11.82 17.19
N GLN A 121 -5.83 11.83 15.87
CA GLN A 121 -6.57 10.77 15.19
C GLN A 121 -5.77 9.48 15.15
N MET A 122 -4.48 9.59 14.83
CA MET A 122 -3.54 8.49 14.73
C MET A 122 -2.28 8.78 15.54
N HIS A 123 -1.85 7.80 16.34
CA HIS A 123 -0.56 7.82 17.04
C HIS A 123 0.41 6.89 16.34
N VAL A 124 1.63 7.36 16.09
CA VAL A 124 2.74 6.53 15.57
C VAL A 124 3.87 6.55 16.58
N ASP A 125 3.99 5.48 17.34
CA ASP A 125 5.15 5.22 18.20
C ASP A 125 6.32 4.75 17.31
N LEU A 126 7.35 5.59 17.21
CA LEU A 126 8.53 5.32 16.37
C LEU A 126 9.33 4.08 16.82
N GLY A 127 9.09 3.59 18.04
CA GLY A 127 9.68 2.34 18.54
C GLY A 127 8.76 1.12 18.47
N ASP A 128 7.50 1.28 18.04
CA ASP A 128 6.51 0.19 17.95
C ASP A 128 5.45 0.53 16.89
N PHE A 129 5.85 0.50 15.62
CA PHE A 129 4.94 0.56 14.49
C PHE A 129 5.27 -0.48 13.42
N LEU A 130 4.24 -0.91 12.71
CA LEU A 130 4.32 -1.72 11.52
C LEU A 130 3.61 -1.03 10.38
N TYR A 131 4.22 -1.08 9.21
CA TYR A 131 3.66 -0.51 7.99
C TYR A 131 3.59 -1.57 6.90
N LEU A 132 2.52 -1.53 6.11
CA LEU A 132 2.30 -2.44 4.99
C LEU A 132 1.62 -1.71 3.84
N THR A 133 2.14 -1.87 2.62
CA THR A 133 1.49 -1.45 1.38
C THR A 133 1.12 -2.68 0.56
N ALA A 134 -0.13 -2.72 0.11
CA ALA A 134 -0.66 -3.78 -0.71
C ALA A 134 -1.38 -3.21 -1.94
N ARG A 135 -1.44 -4.00 -3.01
CA ARG A 135 -2.19 -3.66 -4.23
C ARG A 135 -2.96 -4.86 -4.78
N ARG A 136 -4.07 -4.62 -5.44
CA ARG A 136 -4.70 -5.60 -6.33
C ARG A 136 -5.19 -4.92 -7.61
N THR A 137 -5.42 -5.73 -8.64
CA THR A 137 -6.17 -5.29 -9.82
C THR A 137 -7.66 -5.50 -9.53
N ALA A 138 -8.46 -4.44 -9.60
CA ALA A 138 -9.92 -4.51 -9.49
C ALA A 138 -10.58 -4.14 -10.84
N PRO A 139 -11.87 -4.45 -11.04
CA PRO A 139 -12.58 -4.13 -12.29
C PRO A 139 -12.57 -2.64 -12.65
N ASP A 140 -12.59 -1.77 -11.64
CA ASP A 140 -12.60 -0.31 -11.79
C ASP A 140 -11.19 0.29 -11.81
N GLY A 141 -10.15 -0.54 -11.93
CA GLY A 141 -8.74 -0.16 -11.88
C GLY A 141 -8.01 -0.66 -10.64
N PRO A 142 -6.70 -0.39 -10.53
CA PRO A 142 -5.90 -0.71 -9.36
C PRO A 142 -6.48 -0.20 -8.05
N ASP A 143 -6.36 -1.03 -7.02
CA ASP A 143 -6.81 -0.78 -5.66
C ASP A 143 -5.60 -0.94 -4.73
N PHE A 144 -5.16 0.18 -4.16
CA PHE A 144 -4.03 0.25 -3.24
C PHE A 144 -4.52 0.41 -1.81
N LEU A 145 -3.83 -0.24 -0.88
CA LEU A 145 -4.16 -0.16 0.53
C LEU A 145 -2.87 -0.08 1.36
N CYS A 146 -2.80 0.92 2.22
CA CYS A 146 -1.76 1.08 3.22
C CYS A 146 -2.32 0.79 4.61
N LEU A 147 -1.61 -0.01 5.40
CA LEU A 147 -1.84 -0.21 6.82
C LEU A 147 -0.74 0.46 7.62
N MET A 148 -1.12 1.23 8.62
CA MET A 148 -0.23 1.68 9.69
C MET A 148 -0.79 1.16 11.01
N VAL A 149 -0.04 0.28 11.68
CA VAL A 149 -0.39 -0.26 12.99
C VAL A 149 0.63 0.24 14.00
N SER A 150 0.18 0.88 15.07
CA SER A 150 1.07 1.34 16.13
C SER A 150 0.36 1.35 17.48
N ARG A 151 1.12 1.34 18.57
CA ARG A 151 0.57 1.31 19.93
C ARG A 151 1.05 2.50 20.74
N SER A 152 0.14 3.03 21.54
CA SER A 152 0.48 3.93 22.64
C SER A 152 0.43 3.15 23.97
N SER A 153 0.70 3.86 25.06
CA SER A 153 0.57 3.33 26.42
C SER A 153 -0.85 2.91 26.81
N ASN A 154 -1.90 3.36 26.11
CA ASN A 154 -3.28 3.12 26.51
C ASN A 154 -4.20 2.51 25.43
N ARG A 155 -3.79 2.48 24.17
CA ARG A 155 -4.55 1.88 23.07
C ARG A 155 -3.64 1.50 21.91
N ALA A 156 -4.11 0.61 21.05
CA ALA A 156 -3.51 0.41 19.73
C ALA A 156 -4.30 1.19 18.68
N PHE A 157 -3.62 1.60 17.62
CA PHE A 157 -4.17 2.32 16.49
C PHE A 157 -3.90 1.55 15.21
N ILE A 158 -4.89 1.52 14.33
CA ILE A 158 -4.80 0.96 12.99
C ILE A 158 -5.35 2.00 12.06
N GLN A 159 -4.52 2.52 11.17
CA GLN A 159 -4.98 3.33 10.06
C GLN A 159 -4.98 2.50 8.79
N ILE A 160 -6.11 2.54 8.08
CA ILE A 160 -6.29 2.04 6.73
C ILE A 160 -6.38 3.26 5.81
N THR A 161 -5.46 3.39 4.87
CA THR A 161 -5.57 4.35 3.76
C THR A 161 -5.73 3.56 2.48
N ARG A 162 -6.86 3.69 1.79
CA ARG A 162 -7.16 2.95 0.57
C ARG A 162 -7.42 3.89 -0.60
N VAL A 163 -6.84 3.59 -1.75
CA VAL A 163 -7.00 4.34 -3.00
C VAL A 163 -7.62 3.43 -4.05
N THR A 164 -8.79 3.79 -4.55
CA THR A 164 -9.56 3.01 -5.54
C THR A 164 -9.84 3.81 -6.80
N GLY A 165 -10.12 3.11 -7.90
CA GLY A 165 -10.44 3.75 -9.17
C GLY A 165 -9.22 4.40 -9.84
N ALA A 166 -8.02 3.89 -9.53
CA ALA A 166 -6.78 4.46 -10.02
C ALA A 166 -6.56 4.13 -11.51
N GLU A 167 -6.04 5.09 -12.26
CA GLU A 167 -5.34 4.84 -13.52
C GLU A 167 -3.85 4.65 -13.15
N ALA A 168 -3.45 3.46 -12.68
CA ALA A 168 -2.06 3.30 -12.22
C ALA A 168 -1.09 3.31 -13.40
N PRO A 169 0.07 3.96 -13.28
CA PRO A 169 1.19 3.67 -14.15
C PRO A 169 1.60 2.20 -13.97
N GLU A 170 1.85 1.50 -15.08
CA GLU A 170 2.34 0.12 -15.06
C GLU A 170 3.64 0.05 -14.22
N ILE A 171 3.63 -0.73 -13.14
CA ILE A 171 4.85 -1.07 -12.41
C ILE A 171 5.59 -2.10 -13.26
N LYS A 172 6.58 -1.64 -14.02
CA LYS A 172 7.51 -2.51 -14.70
C LYS A 172 8.45 -3.09 -13.64
N ALA A 173 8.29 -4.37 -13.33
CA ALA A 173 9.33 -5.09 -12.59
C ALA A 173 10.59 -5.10 -13.47
N GLU A 174 11.62 -4.35 -13.08
CA GLU A 174 12.94 -4.56 -13.66
C GLU A 174 13.51 -5.85 -13.04
N PRO A 175 13.88 -6.85 -13.86
CA PRO A 175 14.61 -8.00 -13.37
C PRO A 175 15.94 -7.53 -12.78
N ASP A 176 16.27 -8.06 -11.60
CA ASP A 176 17.55 -7.88 -10.90
C ASP A 176 18.72 -7.66 -11.86
N ALA A 177 19.32 -6.46 -11.78
CA ALA A 177 20.60 -6.21 -12.39
C ALA A 177 21.66 -7.02 -11.63
N MET A 178 22.05 -8.16 -12.20
CA MET A 178 23.23 -8.91 -11.81
C MET A 178 24.43 -7.94 -11.66
N PRO A 179 25.18 -7.97 -10.54
CA PRO A 179 26.34 -7.10 -10.39
C PRO A 179 27.39 -7.41 -11.47
N PRO A 180 28.07 -6.39 -12.03
CA PRO A 180 29.06 -6.59 -13.07
C PRO A 180 30.23 -7.42 -12.52
N GLN A 181 30.48 -8.58 -13.13
CA GLN A 181 31.68 -9.34 -12.88
C GLN A 181 32.90 -8.53 -13.33
N GLY A 182 33.84 -8.32 -12.40
CA GLY A 182 35.09 -7.61 -12.64
C GLY A 182 35.90 -8.27 -13.76
N GLY A 183 36.17 -7.50 -14.82
CA GLY A 183 37.10 -7.87 -15.88
C GLY A 183 38.57 -7.86 -15.41
N PRO A 184 39.46 -8.59 -16.09
CA PRO A 184 40.77 -8.94 -15.55
C PRO A 184 41.71 -7.74 -15.50
N ALA A 185 42.46 -7.64 -14.41
CA ALA A 185 43.59 -6.73 -14.26
C ALA A 185 44.64 -7.03 -15.35
N LYS A 186 44.84 -6.08 -16.27
CA LYS A 186 45.97 -6.12 -17.20
C LYS A 186 47.25 -5.78 -16.43
N GLY A 187 48.05 -6.81 -16.15
CA GLY A 187 49.47 -6.64 -15.87
C GLY A 187 50.17 -6.07 -17.10
N GLY A 188 50.88 -4.96 -16.93
CA GLY A 188 51.70 -4.32 -17.95
C GLY A 188 53.09 -4.04 -17.39
N ALA A 189 54.06 -4.81 -17.89
CA ALA A 189 55.44 -4.83 -17.49
C ALA A 189 56.21 -3.54 -17.81
N GLY A 190 57.36 -3.40 -17.17
CA GLY A 190 58.18 -2.20 -17.11
C GLY A 190 58.76 -1.67 -18.42
N ARG A 191 59.25 -0.43 -18.34
CA ARG A 191 60.27 0.12 -19.24
C ARG A 191 61.03 1.24 -18.49
N PHE A 192 62.29 0.97 -18.14
CA PHE A 192 63.30 1.98 -17.84
C PHE A 192 63.54 2.88 -19.06
N PRO A 193 63.95 4.15 -18.86
CA PRO A 193 64.93 4.74 -19.74
C PRO A 193 66.16 5.25 -18.98
N THR A 194 67.30 4.91 -19.54
CA THR A 194 68.61 5.54 -19.38
C THR A 194 68.60 6.95 -19.97
N GLY A 195 69.25 7.89 -19.29
CA GLY A 195 69.53 9.25 -19.76
C GLY A 195 69.90 10.17 -18.61
#